data_AF-A0A2A2S7X4-F1
#
_entry.id   AF-A0A2A2S7X4-F1
#
_cell.length_a   1.000
_cell.length_b   1.000
_cell.length_c   1.000
_cell.angle_alpha   90.00
_cell.angle_beta   90.00
_cell.angle_gamma   90.00
#
_symmetry.space_group_name_H-M   'P 1'
#
loop_
_entity.id
_entity.type
_entity.pdbx_description
1 polymer ?
#
loop_
_entity_poly.entity_id
_entity_poly.type
_entity_poly.pdbx_seq_one_letter_code
_entity_poly.pdbx_strand_id
1 'polypeptide(L)'
;MFNEILDSFGINASECQVVPFGSGLINKTYKVTKGLNAFILQRINTDVFTDPYAIDRNLGLIQDYLHKHHTGYLFVAPLKNASGKSVIEASNGSFYRLFPFIEGSRTVNHLQHPHEAYNAAAQFGRFTRLLDSFEVGKLAYTLTDFHNLDLRYRQFQQALQDSLSNKQEQARDAIADAESNMHIVDTYKQIVNNKNFRLRVVHHDTKINNVLFDEEGNALCLVDLDTVMPGYYMSDVGDMMRTYIAAADEEEQDLDRIKVRKEFLKEIYAGYMSEMGDILHEEEKEQFLYSGEMMIYMQALRFLTDFLNNDTYYGARYEGHNLTRARNQFRLLKEYQAATHNLDFLVKDLAL
;
A
#
# COMPACT_ATOMS: atom_id res chain seq x y z
N MET A 1 26.61 13.31 9.73
CA MET A 1 25.57 13.02 8.71
C MET A 1 24.23 13.62 9.12
N PHE A 2 23.57 13.17 10.19
CA PHE A 2 22.28 13.77 10.60
C PHE A 2 22.39 15.26 10.92
N ASN A 3 23.53 15.73 11.43
CA ASN A 3 23.74 17.15 11.73
C ASN A 3 23.53 18.04 10.50
N GLU A 4 24.20 17.73 9.39
CA GLU A 4 24.07 18.44 8.12
C GLU A 4 22.60 18.56 7.67
N ILE A 5 21.84 17.47 7.81
CA ILE A 5 20.44 17.43 7.42
C ILE A 5 19.57 18.27 8.36
N LEU A 6 19.67 18.07 9.67
CA LEU A 6 18.88 18.80 10.66
C LEU A 6 19.19 20.30 10.64
N ASP A 7 20.48 20.67 10.52
CA ASP A 7 20.91 22.05 10.42
C ASP A 7 20.35 22.72 9.15
N SER A 8 20.20 21.97 8.05
CA SER A 8 19.54 22.49 6.84
C SER A 8 18.08 22.89 7.07
N PHE A 9 17.39 22.23 8.01
CA PHE A 9 16.03 22.58 8.45
C PHE A 9 16.00 23.60 9.59
N GLY A 10 17.15 24.18 9.96
CA GLY A 10 17.26 25.12 11.08
C GLY A 10 17.15 24.44 12.46
N ILE A 11 17.30 23.12 12.53
CA ILE A 11 17.23 22.35 13.76
C ILE A 11 18.65 22.05 14.23
N ASN A 12 19.11 22.74 15.28
CA ASN A 12 20.43 22.48 15.89
C ASN A 12 20.53 21.01 16.34
N ALA A 13 21.33 20.24 15.61
CA ALA A 13 21.47 18.81 15.84
C ALA A 13 22.10 18.45 17.20
N SER A 14 22.90 19.34 17.79
CA SER A 14 23.51 19.11 19.11
C SER A 14 22.49 19.08 20.26
N GLU A 15 21.31 19.66 20.03
CA GLU A 15 20.18 19.67 20.97
C GLU A 15 19.19 18.52 20.71
N CYS A 16 19.48 17.64 19.74
CA CYS A 16 18.57 16.60 19.30
C CYS A 16 19.03 15.21 19.74
N GLN A 17 18.05 14.38 20.11
CA GLN A 17 18.24 12.94 20.22
C GLN A 17 17.68 12.27 18.95
N VAL A 18 18.50 11.47 18.26
CA VAL A 18 18.08 10.73 17.06
C VAL A 18 18.14 9.24 17.36
N VAL A 19 17.00 8.56 17.28
CA VAL A 19 16.90 7.11 17.53
C VAL A 19 16.19 6.42 16.36
N PRO A 20 16.56 5.17 16.00
CA PRO A 20 15.78 4.37 15.07
C PRO A 20 14.31 4.29 15.50
N PHE A 21 13.39 4.36 14.55
CA PHE A 21 11.96 4.40 14.84
C PHE A 21 11.14 3.62 13.82
N GLY A 22 10.13 2.88 14.32
CA GLY A 22 9.21 2.11 13.50
C GLY A 22 9.75 0.77 13.01
N SER A 23 8.90 0.04 12.28
CA SER A 23 9.15 -1.29 11.70
C SER A 23 9.16 -1.28 10.17
N GLY A 24 9.17 -0.10 9.54
CA GLY A 24 9.15 0.05 8.08
C GLY A 24 10.34 -0.63 7.41
N LEU A 25 10.10 -1.31 6.30
CA LEU A 25 11.09 -2.16 5.62
C LEU A 25 11.80 -1.46 4.45
N ILE A 26 11.22 -0.40 3.90
CA ILE A 26 11.73 0.28 2.71
C ILE A 26 12.71 1.39 3.11
N ASN A 27 12.21 2.46 3.73
CA ASN A 27 13.01 3.60 4.17
C ASN A 27 13.59 3.38 5.56
N LYS A 28 14.77 3.96 5.85
CA LYS A 28 15.30 3.98 7.22
C LYS A 28 14.73 5.18 7.97
N THR A 29 13.97 4.90 9.03
CA THR A 29 13.22 5.90 9.77
C THR A 29 13.83 6.13 11.15
N TYR A 30 13.91 7.40 11.55
CA TYR A 30 14.44 7.85 12.84
C TYR A 30 13.49 8.86 13.48
N LYS A 31 13.26 8.73 14.79
CA LYS A 31 12.60 9.78 15.58
C LYS A 31 13.66 10.76 16.04
N VAL A 32 13.44 12.04 15.77
CA VAL A 32 14.30 13.15 16.20
C VAL A 32 13.54 13.92 17.27
N THR A 33 14.05 13.93 18.49
CA THR A 33 13.45 14.66 19.62
C THR A 33 14.30 15.88 19.94
N LYS A 34 13.68 17.06 20.02
CA LYS A 34 14.28 18.33 20.45
C LYS A 34 13.40 18.99 21.51
N GLY A 35 13.75 18.81 22.79
CA GLY A 35 12.92 19.27 23.91
C GLY A 35 11.54 18.63 23.86
N LEU A 36 10.48 19.45 23.74
CA LEU A 36 9.09 19.00 23.62
C LEU A 36 8.64 18.73 22.17
N ASN A 37 9.48 19.01 21.18
CA ASN A 37 9.14 18.79 19.77
C ASN A 37 9.73 17.48 19.27
N ALA A 38 9.00 16.80 18.39
CA ALA A 38 9.47 15.61 17.72
C ALA A 38 9.28 15.70 16.20
N PHE A 39 10.13 14.98 15.47
CA PHE A 39 10.11 14.87 14.02
C PHE A 39 10.39 13.43 13.60
N ILE A 40 10.00 13.10 12.37
CA ILE A 40 10.38 11.86 11.70
C ILE A 40 11.39 12.19 10.60
N LEU A 41 12.63 11.73 10.78
CA LEU A 41 13.67 11.81 9.76
C LEU A 41 13.72 10.49 9.01
N GLN A 42 13.60 10.54 7.68
CA GLN A 42 13.69 9.35 6.84
C GLN A 42 14.85 9.47 5.86
N ARG A 43 15.64 8.40 5.75
CA ARG A 43 16.51 8.17 4.60
C ARG A 43 15.71 7.41 3.54
N ILE A 44 15.60 7.99 2.36
CA ILE A 44 14.91 7.39 1.22
C ILE A 44 15.74 6.21 0.70
N ASN A 45 15.07 5.08 0.41
CA ASN A 45 15.70 3.94 -0.24
C ASN A 45 15.77 4.14 -1.75
N THR A 46 16.93 4.54 -2.24
CA THR A 46 17.17 4.83 -3.66
C THR A 46 17.31 3.58 -4.53
N ASP A 47 17.44 2.39 -3.95
CA ASP A 47 17.42 1.14 -4.71
C ASP A 47 15.99 0.80 -5.16
N VAL A 48 14.99 1.22 -4.37
CA VAL A 48 13.56 1.07 -4.68
C VAL A 48 13.05 2.32 -5.42
N PHE A 49 13.28 3.50 -4.85
CA PHE A 49 12.83 4.77 -5.41
C PHE A 49 13.98 5.50 -6.10
N THR A 50 14.18 5.17 -7.38
CA THR A 50 15.32 5.64 -8.17
C THR A 50 15.28 7.13 -8.51
N ASP A 51 14.10 7.77 -8.46
CA ASP A 51 13.92 9.24 -8.49
C ASP A 51 13.24 9.73 -7.19
N PRO A 52 14.00 10.01 -6.11
CA PRO A 52 13.46 10.58 -4.88
C PRO A 52 12.74 11.92 -5.07
N TYR A 53 13.10 12.68 -6.11
CA TYR A 53 12.45 13.95 -6.40
C TYR A 53 11.07 13.77 -7.03
N ALA A 54 10.76 12.61 -7.65
CA ALA A 54 9.40 12.31 -8.09
C ALA A 54 8.44 12.25 -6.91
N ILE A 55 8.85 11.60 -5.81
CA ILE A 55 8.07 11.56 -4.57
C ILE A 55 7.86 12.98 -4.05
N ASP A 56 8.93 13.75 -3.92
CA ASP A 56 8.89 15.12 -3.40
C ASP A 56 7.94 16.02 -4.21
N ARG A 57 8.03 15.95 -5.54
CA ARG A 57 7.14 16.70 -6.45
C ARG A 57 5.68 16.29 -6.27
N ASN A 58 5.39 14.99 -6.22
CA ASN A 58 4.01 14.52 -6.04
C ASN A 58 3.42 15.02 -4.72
N LEU A 59 4.15 14.86 -3.61
CA LEU A 59 3.69 15.29 -2.29
C LEU A 59 3.52 16.80 -2.21
N GLY A 60 4.42 17.58 -2.81
CA GLY A 60 4.29 19.03 -2.88
C GLY A 60 3.03 19.48 -3.63
N LEU A 61 2.76 18.90 -4.80
CA LEU A 61 1.57 19.23 -5.59
C LEU A 61 0.27 18.88 -4.86
N ILE A 62 0.23 17.72 -4.22
CA ILE A 62 -0.93 17.26 -3.44
C ILE A 62 -1.12 18.15 -2.21
N GLN A 63 -0.05 18.46 -1.49
CA GLN A 63 -0.10 19.35 -0.32
C GLN A 63 -0.64 20.73 -0.70
N ASP A 64 -0.12 21.34 -1.77
CA ASP A 64 -0.55 22.66 -2.23
C ASP A 64 -2.04 22.66 -2.64
N TYR A 65 -2.50 21.59 -3.30
CA TYR A 65 -3.91 21.42 -3.64
C TYR A 65 -4.79 21.27 -2.40
N LEU A 66 -4.43 20.37 -1.47
CA LEU A 66 -5.20 20.13 -0.25
C LEU A 66 -5.24 21.37 0.66
N HIS A 67 -4.14 22.12 0.80
CA HIS A 67 -4.14 23.38 1.53
C HIS A 67 -5.03 24.44 0.88
N LYS A 68 -5.16 24.46 -0.44
CA LYS A 68 -6.00 25.43 -1.14
C LYS A 68 -7.48 25.07 -1.09
N HIS A 69 -7.83 23.79 -1.19
CA HIS A 69 -9.21 23.34 -1.39
C HIS A 69 -9.82 22.67 -0.15
N HIS A 70 -8.99 22.16 0.77
CA HIS A 70 -9.39 21.28 1.88
C HIS A 70 -8.53 21.55 3.14
N THR A 71 -8.50 22.81 3.61
CA THR A 71 -7.64 23.28 4.73
C THR A 71 -7.76 22.51 6.04
N GLY A 72 -8.86 21.79 6.26
CA GLY A 72 -9.09 20.98 7.46
C GLY A 72 -8.56 19.55 7.38
N TYR A 73 -8.00 19.13 6.24
CA TYR A 73 -7.44 17.78 6.08
C TYR A 73 -5.99 17.73 6.52
N LEU A 74 -5.68 16.85 7.48
CA LEU A 74 -4.33 16.63 7.97
C LEU A 74 -3.51 15.81 6.98
N PHE A 75 -2.77 16.48 6.09
CA PHE A 75 -1.85 15.85 5.15
C PHE A 75 -0.40 15.98 5.63
N VAL A 76 0.23 14.84 5.94
CA VAL A 76 1.58 14.79 6.54
C VAL A 76 2.65 14.74 5.46
N ALA A 77 2.93 15.87 4.84
CA ALA A 77 4.01 16.01 3.86
C ALA A 77 5.36 16.35 4.52
N PRO A 78 6.49 16.16 3.81
CA PRO A 78 7.80 16.60 4.30
C PRO A 78 7.84 18.11 4.55
N LEU A 79 8.54 18.51 5.61
CA LEU A 79 8.86 19.90 5.90
C LEU A 79 9.79 20.46 4.83
N LYS A 80 9.57 21.71 4.43
CA LYS A 80 10.46 22.46 3.55
C LYS A 80 11.49 23.22 4.39
N ASN A 81 12.74 23.23 3.95
CA ASN A 81 13.78 24.03 4.55
C ASN A 81 13.68 25.52 4.14
N ALA A 82 14.58 26.37 4.62
CA ALA A 82 14.60 27.81 4.30
C ALA A 82 14.79 28.11 2.79
N SER A 83 15.32 27.17 2.02
CA SER A 83 15.44 27.26 0.55
C SER A 83 14.23 26.68 -0.21
N GLY A 84 13.20 26.23 0.50
CA GLY A 84 11.99 25.62 -0.08
C GLY A 84 12.14 24.16 -0.48
N LYS A 85 13.25 23.49 -0.13
CA LYS A 85 13.50 22.07 -0.44
C LYS A 85 13.04 21.17 0.70
N SER A 86 12.38 20.07 0.38
CA SER A 86 11.90 19.05 1.33
C SER A 86 12.72 17.76 1.32
N VAL A 87 13.41 17.49 0.21
CA VAL A 87 14.41 16.42 0.10
C VAL A 87 15.81 17.01 0.04
N ILE A 88 16.68 16.51 0.92
CA ILE A 88 18.07 16.94 1.09
C ILE A 88 18.99 15.79 0.74
N GLU A 89 19.87 16.01 -0.24
CA GLU A 89 20.97 15.10 -0.53
C GLU A 89 22.11 15.39 0.45
N ALA A 90 22.49 14.38 1.23
CA ALA A 90 23.63 14.45 2.13
C ALA A 90 24.95 14.38 1.36
N SER A 91 26.03 14.87 1.96
CA SER A 91 27.41 14.73 1.45
C SER A 91 27.85 13.32 1.03
N ASN A 92 27.19 12.26 1.48
CA ASN A 92 27.47 10.87 1.09
C ASN A 92 26.56 10.32 -0.03
N GLY A 93 25.79 11.19 -0.69
CA GLY A 93 24.84 10.83 -1.77
C GLY A 93 23.54 10.20 -1.29
N SER A 94 23.29 10.12 0.03
CA SER A 94 22.01 9.62 0.56
C SER A 94 20.97 10.73 0.62
N PHE A 95 19.71 10.42 0.28
CA PHE A 95 18.61 11.37 0.29
C PHE A 95 17.81 11.28 1.59
N TYR A 96 17.52 12.44 2.18
CA TYR A 96 16.79 12.57 3.44
C TYR A 96 15.63 13.54 3.32
N ARG A 97 14.60 13.29 4.13
CA ARG A 97 13.47 14.19 4.32
C ARG A 97 13.01 14.17 5.76
N LEU A 98 12.40 15.27 6.20
CA LEU A 98 11.95 15.46 7.57
C LEU A 98 10.44 15.69 7.59
N PHE A 99 9.71 14.99 8.44
CA PHE A 99 8.27 15.17 8.64
C PHE A 99 7.99 15.67 10.05
N PRO A 100 6.86 16.36 10.27
CA PRO A 100 6.36 16.57 11.62
C PRO A 100 6.04 15.21 12.26
N PHE A 101 6.30 15.08 13.57
CA PHE A 101 5.77 13.96 14.34
C PHE A 101 4.34 14.27 14.77
N ILE A 102 3.41 13.34 14.55
CA ILE A 102 2.01 13.51 14.94
C ILE A 102 1.86 13.02 16.39
N GLU A 103 1.88 13.96 17.33
CA GLU A 103 1.67 13.66 18.76
C GLU A 103 0.25 13.12 19.02
N GLY A 104 0.12 12.27 20.04
CA GLY A 104 -1.15 11.63 20.38
C GLY A 104 -1.65 10.61 19.35
N SER A 105 -0.79 10.21 18.40
CA SER A 105 -1.12 9.19 17.41
C SER A 105 -0.46 7.85 17.70
N ARG A 106 -1.10 6.78 17.21
CA ARG A 106 -0.60 5.41 17.25
C ARG A 106 -0.80 4.73 15.90
N THR A 107 0.14 3.84 15.55
CA THR A 107 -0.03 2.88 14.45
C THR A 107 -0.60 1.57 14.99
N VAL A 108 -1.44 0.91 14.21
CA VAL A 108 -1.87 -0.47 14.47
C VAL A 108 -1.14 -1.38 13.49
N ASN A 109 -0.56 -2.49 13.98
CA ASN A 109 0.17 -3.44 13.12
C ASN A 109 -0.74 -4.52 12.55
N HIS A 110 -1.80 -4.89 13.28
CA HIS A 110 -2.78 -5.88 12.87
C HIS A 110 -4.15 -5.46 13.37
N LEU A 111 -5.15 -5.58 12.51
CA LEU A 111 -6.53 -5.27 12.83
C LEU A 111 -7.11 -6.28 13.82
N GLN A 112 -7.56 -5.80 14.97
CA GLN A 112 -8.19 -6.59 16.03
C GLN A 112 -9.70 -6.50 15.96
N HIS A 113 -10.23 -5.35 15.57
CA HIS A 113 -11.67 -5.09 15.56
C HIS A 113 -12.16 -4.61 14.19
N PRO A 114 -13.37 -5.02 13.74
CA PRO A 114 -13.88 -4.63 12.42
C PRO A 114 -13.97 -3.10 12.21
N HIS A 115 -14.32 -2.32 13.25
CA HIS A 115 -14.41 -0.86 13.14
C HIS A 115 -13.09 -0.17 12.76
N GLU A 116 -11.93 -0.78 13.09
CA GLU A 116 -10.63 -0.25 12.67
C GLU A 116 -10.47 -0.34 11.14
N ALA A 117 -11.03 -1.40 10.53
CA ALA A 117 -11.05 -1.56 9.08
C ALA A 117 -11.97 -0.54 8.41
N TYR A 118 -13.13 -0.24 9.02
CA TYR A 118 -14.01 0.84 8.57
C TYR A 118 -13.28 2.18 8.57
N ASN A 119 -12.70 2.56 9.72
CA ASN A 119 -12.04 3.86 9.89
C ASN A 119 -10.85 4.00 8.93
N ALA A 120 -10.06 2.94 8.74
CA ALA A 120 -8.97 2.93 7.77
C ALA A 120 -9.48 3.07 6.33
N ALA A 121 -10.49 2.28 5.93
CA ALA A 121 -11.03 2.31 4.57
C ALA A 121 -11.70 3.65 4.24
N ALA A 122 -12.43 4.23 5.20
CA ALA A 122 -12.96 5.59 5.10
C ALA A 122 -11.82 6.61 4.94
N GLN A 123 -10.73 6.50 5.69
CA GLN A 123 -9.62 7.46 5.56
C GLN A 123 -8.93 7.40 4.18
N PHE A 124 -8.71 6.21 3.61
CA PHE A 124 -8.19 6.06 2.24
C PHE A 124 -9.19 6.53 1.17
N GLY A 125 -10.49 6.21 1.35
CA GLY A 125 -11.56 6.71 0.50
C GLY A 125 -11.64 8.23 0.52
N ARG A 126 -11.59 8.83 1.70
CA ARG A 126 -11.60 10.29 1.91
C ARG A 126 -10.39 10.95 1.25
N PHE A 127 -9.20 10.40 1.40
CA PHE A 127 -8.00 10.90 0.71
C PHE A 127 -8.21 10.97 -0.80
N THR A 128 -8.71 9.89 -1.40
CA THR A 128 -9.01 9.81 -2.83
C THR A 128 -10.12 10.80 -3.23
N ARG A 129 -11.20 10.88 -2.44
CA ARG A 129 -12.34 11.79 -2.66
C ARG A 129 -11.91 13.25 -2.69
N LEU A 130 -11.11 13.68 -1.72
CA LEU A 130 -10.61 15.05 -1.64
C LEU A 130 -9.74 15.43 -2.85
N LEU A 131 -9.22 14.45 -3.58
CA LEU A 131 -8.38 14.62 -4.77
C LEU A 131 -9.12 14.29 -6.07
N ASP A 132 -10.44 14.08 -6.08
CA ASP A 132 -11.18 13.67 -7.29
C ASP A 132 -11.10 14.73 -8.42
N SER A 133 -11.03 16.01 -8.07
CA SER A 133 -10.84 17.13 -9.02
C SER A 133 -9.37 17.51 -9.24
N PHE A 134 -8.42 16.79 -8.64
CA PHE A 134 -6.99 17.00 -8.87
C PHE A 134 -6.61 16.54 -10.28
N GLU A 135 -5.76 17.31 -10.97
CA GLU A 135 -5.25 16.95 -12.30
C GLU A 135 -4.18 15.85 -12.19
N VAL A 136 -4.63 14.60 -12.18
CA VAL A 136 -3.80 13.41 -11.93
C VAL A 136 -2.58 13.30 -12.86
N GLY A 137 -2.67 13.80 -14.10
CA GLY A 137 -1.57 13.81 -15.07
C GLY A 137 -0.35 14.65 -14.68
N LYS A 138 -0.45 15.47 -13.63
CA LYS A 138 0.69 16.21 -13.07
C LYS A 138 1.60 15.35 -12.20
N LEU A 139 1.12 14.21 -11.69
CA LEU A 139 1.91 13.33 -10.83
C LEU A 139 2.80 12.41 -11.67
N ALA A 140 4.03 12.21 -11.19
CA ALA A 140 4.93 11.19 -11.72
C ALA A 140 4.60 9.81 -11.13
N TYR A 141 4.96 8.75 -11.86
CA TYR A 141 5.00 7.41 -11.29
C TYR A 141 6.28 7.26 -10.47
N THR A 142 6.15 7.13 -9.15
CA THR A 142 7.30 6.93 -8.24
C THR A 142 7.81 5.50 -8.29
N LEU A 143 6.91 4.54 -8.57
CA LEU A 143 7.20 3.16 -8.93
C LEU A 143 6.40 2.76 -10.16
N THR A 144 7.06 2.72 -11.31
CA THR A 144 6.43 2.33 -12.57
C THR A 144 5.99 0.86 -12.49
N ASP A 145 4.80 0.55 -13.03
CA ASP A 145 4.21 -0.79 -13.06
C ASP A 145 4.01 -1.47 -11.69
N PHE A 146 3.91 -0.68 -10.61
CA PHE A 146 3.77 -1.21 -9.26
C PHE A 146 2.61 -2.21 -9.15
N HIS A 147 1.39 -1.78 -9.53
CA HIS A 147 0.17 -2.59 -9.58
C HIS A 147 -0.26 -2.95 -11.01
N ASN A 148 0.68 -3.45 -11.82
CA ASN A 148 0.42 -3.92 -13.17
C ASN A 148 0.27 -5.46 -13.21
N LEU A 149 -0.97 -5.97 -13.12
CA LEU A 149 -1.20 -7.42 -13.04
C LEU A 149 -0.79 -8.15 -14.33
N ASP A 150 -1.04 -7.57 -15.51
CA ASP A 150 -0.60 -8.18 -16.78
C ASP A 150 0.91 -8.36 -16.81
N LEU A 151 1.67 -7.36 -16.39
CA LEU A 151 3.12 -7.47 -16.28
C LEU A 151 3.52 -8.58 -15.29
N ARG A 152 2.90 -8.63 -14.11
CA ARG A 152 3.24 -9.66 -13.09
C ARG A 152 2.98 -11.07 -13.62
N TYR A 153 1.91 -11.27 -14.37
CA TYR A 153 1.63 -12.55 -14.99
C TYR A 153 2.67 -12.91 -16.07
N ARG A 154 3.06 -11.96 -16.93
CA ARG A 154 4.13 -12.19 -17.91
C ARG A 154 5.48 -12.50 -17.25
N GLN A 155 5.80 -11.82 -16.15
CA GLN A 155 7.01 -12.11 -15.35
C GLN A 155 6.98 -13.52 -14.76
N PHE A 156 5.83 -13.96 -14.24
CA PHE A 156 5.62 -15.33 -13.79
C PHE A 156 5.85 -16.34 -14.92
N GLN A 157 5.26 -16.12 -16.10
CA GLN A 157 5.44 -17.02 -17.25
C GLN A 157 6.89 -17.12 -17.68
N GLN A 158 7.63 -16.00 -17.70
CA GLN A 158 9.06 -15.99 -18.02
C GLN A 158 9.87 -16.75 -16.96
N ALA A 159 9.64 -16.48 -15.67
CA ALA A 159 10.31 -17.18 -14.58
C ALA A 159 10.03 -18.69 -14.60
N LEU A 160 8.81 -19.10 -14.97
CA LEU A 160 8.47 -20.50 -15.14
C LEU A 160 9.31 -21.15 -16.25
N GLN A 161 9.47 -20.50 -17.40
CA GLN A 161 10.30 -21.00 -18.50
C GLN A 161 11.78 -21.11 -18.13
N ASP A 162 12.30 -20.15 -17.37
CA ASP A 162 13.73 -20.06 -17.05
C ASP A 162 14.12 -20.87 -15.79
N SER A 163 13.13 -21.26 -14.97
CA SER A 163 13.36 -21.95 -13.70
C SER A 163 13.85 -23.39 -13.88
N LEU A 164 14.64 -23.87 -12.93
CA LEU A 164 15.12 -25.25 -12.89
C LEU A 164 13.96 -26.25 -12.67
N SER A 165 14.04 -27.43 -13.28
CA SER A 165 12.97 -28.44 -13.19
C SER A 165 12.63 -28.87 -11.76
N ASN A 166 13.61 -28.89 -10.84
CA ASN A 166 13.35 -29.18 -9.43
C ASN A 166 12.54 -28.07 -8.73
N LYS A 167 12.74 -26.80 -9.08
CA LYS A 167 11.95 -25.68 -8.56
C LYS A 167 10.50 -25.75 -9.08
N GLN A 168 10.33 -26.05 -10.38
CA GLN A 168 9.01 -26.26 -10.97
C GLN A 168 8.27 -27.41 -10.28
N GLU A 169 8.95 -28.54 -10.06
CA GLU A 169 8.37 -29.70 -9.37
C GLU A 169 7.95 -29.37 -7.93
N GLN A 170 8.78 -28.63 -7.19
CA GLN A 170 8.45 -28.16 -5.83
C GLN A 170 7.24 -27.22 -5.81
N ALA A 171 7.12 -26.36 -6.83
CA ALA A 171 6.07 -25.35 -6.94
C ALA A 171 4.85 -25.78 -7.75
N ARG A 172 4.77 -27.04 -8.18
CA ARG A 172 3.74 -27.55 -9.10
C ARG A 172 2.32 -27.13 -8.76
N ASP A 173 1.92 -27.27 -7.49
CA ASP A 173 0.56 -26.92 -7.06
C ASP A 173 0.31 -25.40 -7.16
N ALA A 174 1.30 -24.58 -6.77
CA ALA A 174 1.20 -23.12 -6.85
C ALA A 174 1.21 -22.62 -8.31
N ILE A 175 1.92 -23.32 -9.21
CA ILE A 175 1.89 -23.06 -10.65
C ILE A 175 0.49 -23.37 -11.21
N ALA A 176 -0.11 -24.50 -10.81
CA ALA A 176 -1.47 -24.85 -11.22
C ALA A 176 -2.52 -23.84 -10.70
N ASP A 177 -2.37 -23.36 -9.46
CA ASP A 177 -3.20 -22.29 -8.90
C ASP A 177 -3.02 -20.97 -9.69
N ALA A 178 -1.78 -20.63 -10.06
CA ALA A 178 -1.48 -19.47 -10.89
C ALA A 178 -2.17 -19.54 -12.26
N GLU A 179 -2.06 -20.67 -12.95
CA GLU A 179 -2.64 -20.88 -14.29
C GLU A 179 -4.17 -20.93 -14.27
N SER A 180 -4.78 -21.63 -13.29
CA SER A 180 -6.23 -21.74 -13.18
C SER A 180 -6.94 -20.41 -12.88
N ASN A 181 -6.24 -19.46 -12.27
CA ASN A 181 -6.74 -18.12 -11.98
C ASN A 181 -6.38 -17.06 -13.04
N MET A 182 -5.90 -17.46 -14.23
CA MET A 182 -5.54 -16.54 -15.32
C MET A 182 -6.68 -15.58 -15.73
N HIS A 183 -7.94 -16.00 -15.57
CA HIS A 183 -9.12 -15.17 -15.87
C HIS A 183 -9.11 -13.82 -15.11
N ILE A 184 -8.47 -13.76 -13.93
CA ILE A 184 -8.29 -12.52 -13.18
C ILE A 184 -7.48 -11.50 -14.00
N VAL A 185 -6.47 -11.95 -14.76
CA VAL A 185 -5.66 -11.10 -15.65
C VAL A 185 -6.50 -10.57 -16.82
N ASP A 186 -7.39 -11.40 -17.36
CA ASP A 186 -8.26 -10.98 -18.47
C ASP A 186 -9.25 -9.90 -18.03
N THR A 187 -9.85 -10.04 -16.85
CA THR A 187 -10.69 -8.99 -16.24
C THR A 187 -9.90 -7.71 -16.00
N TYR A 188 -8.65 -7.81 -15.50
CA TYR A 188 -7.77 -6.63 -15.32
C TYR A 188 -7.57 -5.89 -16.64
N LYS A 189 -7.25 -6.63 -17.71
CA LYS A 189 -7.07 -6.06 -19.06
C LYS A 189 -8.32 -5.36 -19.57
N GLN A 190 -9.50 -5.91 -19.31
CA GLN A 190 -10.76 -5.27 -19.70
C GLN A 190 -10.96 -3.96 -18.92
N ILE A 191 -10.72 -3.98 -17.62
CA ILE A 191 -10.86 -2.81 -16.74
C ILE A 191 -9.93 -1.67 -17.15
N VAL A 192 -8.62 -1.94 -17.33
CA VAL A 192 -7.66 -0.87 -17.67
C VAL A 192 -7.87 -0.28 -19.07
N ASN A 193 -8.60 -0.98 -19.94
CA ASN A 193 -9.01 -0.47 -21.25
C ASN A 193 -10.42 0.14 -21.24
N ASN A 194 -11.12 0.09 -20.11
CA ASN A 194 -12.46 0.64 -19.97
C ASN A 194 -12.39 2.10 -19.51
N LYS A 195 -12.89 3.00 -20.36
CA LYS A 195 -12.95 4.45 -20.10
C LYS A 195 -13.75 4.87 -18.86
N ASN A 196 -14.62 4.00 -18.35
CA ASN A 196 -15.42 4.26 -17.16
C ASN A 196 -14.60 4.07 -15.87
N PHE A 197 -13.45 3.39 -15.94
CA PHE A 197 -12.49 3.29 -14.85
C PHE A 197 -11.52 4.47 -14.92
N ARG A 198 -11.61 5.37 -13.94
CA ARG A 198 -10.82 6.61 -13.94
C ARG A 198 -9.51 6.42 -13.18
N LEU A 199 -8.42 6.93 -13.75
CA LEU A 199 -7.20 7.18 -12.98
C LEU A 199 -7.45 8.29 -11.96
N ARG A 200 -7.00 8.05 -10.73
CA ARG A 200 -7.12 8.96 -9.58
C ARG A 200 -5.78 9.04 -8.86
N VAL A 201 -5.67 9.99 -7.95
CA VAL A 201 -4.59 9.97 -6.96
C VAL A 201 -4.94 8.91 -5.92
N VAL A 202 -4.14 7.85 -5.83
CA VAL A 202 -4.35 6.73 -4.91
C VAL A 202 -3.05 6.40 -4.17
N HIS A 203 -3.15 5.70 -3.05
CA HIS A 203 -2.03 5.47 -2.14
C HIS A 203 -1.11 4.32 -2.58
N HIS A 204 -1.67 3.27 -3.16
CA HIS A 204 -1.07 1.98 -3.53
C HIS A 204 -0.51 1.11 -2.39
N ASP A 205 -0.22 1.63 -1.19
CA ASP A 205 0.22 0.82 -0.04
C ASP A 205 -0.70 1.05 1.17
N THR A 206 -1.87 0.40 1.17
CA THR A 206 -2.94 0.69 2.13
C THR A 206 -2.93 -0.28 3.30
N LYS A 207 -1.74 -0.62 3.79
CA LYS A 207 -1.59 -1.37 5.04
C LYS A 207 -2.11 -0.56 6.22
N ILE A 208 -2.58 -1.25 7.26
CA ILE A 208 -3.18 -0.60 8.43
C ILE A 208 -2.17 0.26 9.21
N ASN A 209 -0.89 -0.09 9.16
CA ASN A 209 0.18 0.68 9.80
C ASN A 209 0.53 1.97 9.05
N ASN A 210 -0.04 2.19 7.85
CA ASN A 210 0.04 3.45 7.12
C ASN A 210 -1.12 4.40 7.47
N VAL A 211 -1.94 4.04 8.44
CA VAL A 211 -2.96 4.91 9.05
C VAL A 211 -2.54 5.23 10.48
N LEU A 212 -2.51 6.51 10.82
CA LEU A 212 -2.35 6.96 12.19
C LEU A 212 -3.71 7.12 12.85
N PHE A 213 -3.87 6.56 14.05
CA PHE A 213 -5.09 6.64 14.85
C PHE A 213 -4.88 7.47 16.11
N ASP A 214 -5.92 8.09 16.64
CA ASP A 214 -5.91 8.64 18.00
C ASP A 214 -6.13 7.56 19.08
N GLU A 215 -6.22 7.99 20.34
CA GLU A 215 -6.46 7.09 21.48
C GLU A 215 -7.87 6.48 21.41
N GLU A 216 -8.84 7.21 20.87
CA GLU A 216 -10.22 6.80 20.67
C GLU A 216 -10.41 5.84 19.48
N GLY A 217 -9.41 5.68 18.62
CA GLY A 217 -9.44 4.79 17.45
C GLY A 217 -9.98 5.43 16.17
N ASN A 218 -10.09 6.76 16.11
CA ASN A 218 -10.38 7.48 14.88
C ASN A 218 -9.13 7.60 14.00
N ALA A 219 -9.29 7.43 12.69
CA ALA A 219 -8.20 7.62 11.74
C ALA A 219 -7.90 9.13 11.58
N LEU A 220 -6.68 9.53 11.92
CA LEU A 220 -6.21 10.93 11.89
C LEU A 220 -5.67 11.31 10.51
N CYS A 221 -4.74 10.53 9.98
CA CYS A 221 -4.06 10.82 8.72
C CYS A 221 -3.39 9.58 8.14
N LEU A 222 -3.01 9.69 6.86
CA LEU A 222 -2.23 8.70 6.14
C LEU A 222 -0.75 9.04 6.20
N VAL A 223 0.10 8.02 6.26
CA VAL A 223 1.56 8.10 6.20
C VAL A 223 2.10 7.12 5.16
N ASP A 224 3.42 7.14 4.94
CA ASP A 224 4.08 6.34 3.90
C ASP A 224 3.59 6.64 2.48
N LEU A 225 3.62 7.93 2.13
CA LEU A 225 3.02 8.48 0.92
C LEU A 225 3.90 8.29 -0.35
N ASP A 226 4.90 7.41 -0.32
CA ASP A 226 5.90 7.28 -1.40
C ASP A 226 5.34 6.71 -2.68
N THR A 227 4.31 5.88 -2.54
CA THR A 227 3.59 5.26 -3.65
C THR A 227 2.32 6.03 -4.03
N VAL A 228 2.15 7.25 -3.52
CA VAL A 228 1.07 8.14 -3.95
C VAL A 228 1.36 8.66 -5.36
N MET A 229 0.61 8.15 -6.32
CA MET A 229 0.79 8.40 -7.75
C MET A 229 -0.51 8.08 -8.50
N PRO A 230 -0.58 8.29 -9.84
CA PRO A 230 -1.75 7.92 -10.62
C PRO A 230 -2.05 6.42 -10.54
N GLY A 231 -3.29 6.05 -10.28
CA GLY A 231 -3.73 4.65 -10.26
C GLY A 231 -5.24 4.49 -10.25
N TYR A 232 -5.70 3.24 -10.31
CA TYR A 232 -7.10 2.90 -10.14
C TYR A 232 -7.42 2.70 -8.66
N TYR A 233 -8.64 3.04 -8.25
CA TYR A 233 -9.10 2.87 -6.86
C TYR A 233 -8.91 1.43 -6.35
N MET A 234 -8.95 0.46 -7.26
CA MET A 234 -8.77 -0.97 -7.02
C MET A 234 -7.41 -1.32 -6.44
N SER A 235 -6.39 -0.49 -6.68
CA SER A 235 -5.08 -0.63 -6.04
C SER A 235 -5.20 -0.55 -4.52
N ASP A 236 -5.89 0.48 -4.03
CA ASP A 236 -6.05 0.75 -2.60
C ASP A 236 -7.05 -0.25 -1.98
N VAL A 237 -8.20 -0.44 -2.62
CA VAL A 237 -9.19 -1.41 -2.13
C VAL A 237 -8.61 -2.81 -2.11
N GLY A 238 -7.91 -3.22 -3.16
CA GLY A 238 -7.30 -4.53 -3.26
C GLY A 238 -6.25 -4.79 -2.19
N ASP A 239 -5.38 -3.82 -1.91
CA ASP A 239 -4.33 -3.99 -0.89
C ASP A 239 -4.89 -3.97 0.54
N MET A 240 -5.96 -3.19 0.80
CA MET A 240 -6.75 -3.33 2.03
C MET A 240 -7.33 -4.74 2.13
N MET A 241 -8.00 -5.25 1.10
CA MET A 241 -8.56 -6.61 1.13
C MET A 241 -7.47 -7.65 1.42
N ARG A 242 -6.34 -7.60 0.71
CA ARG A 242 -5.22 -8.52 0.90
C ARG A 242 -4.71 -8.54 2.34
N THR A 243 -4.60 -7.38 2.97
CA THR A 243 -3.91 -7.23 4.26
C THR A 243 -4.85 -7.27 5.46
N TYR A 244 -6.13 -6.96 5.28
CA TYR A 244 -7.06 -6.75 6.40
C TYR A 244 -7.93 -7.97 6.68
N ILE A 245 -8.27 -8.77 5.68
CA ILE A 245 -9.32 -9.78 5.84
C ILE A 245 -8.78 -11.11 6.34
N ALA A 246 -7.49 -11.41 6.16
CA ALA A 246 -6.90 -12.65 6.61
C ALA A 246 -6.80 -12.67 8.15
N ALA A 247 -7.22 -13.77 8.77
CA ALA A 247 -7.03 -13.98 10.21
C ALA A 247 -5.58 -14.33 10.58
N ALA A 248 -4.83 -14.84 9.60
CA ALA A 248 -3.43 -15.24 9.73
C ALA A 248 -2.51 -14.26 8.98
N ASP A 249 -1.24 -14.25 9.36
CA ASP A 249 -0.21 -13.41 8.74
C ASP A 249 0.21 -13.96 7.36
N GLU A 250 0.82 -13.11 6.51
CA GLU A 250 1.34 -13.47 5.19
C GLU A 250 2.47 -14.53 5.27
N GLU A 251 3.10 -14.66 6.44
CA GLU A 251 4.11 -15.68 6.74
C GLU A 251 3.55 -16.97 7.36
N GLU A 252 2.22 -17.09 7.54
CA GLU A 252 1.60 -18.30 8.08
C GLU A 252 1.84 -19.51 7.17
N GLN A 253 2.31 -20.61 7.77
CA GLN A 253 2.64 -21.85 7.09
C GLN A 253 1.49 -22.87 7.17
N ASP A 254 0.67 -22.79 8.22
CA ASP A 254 -0.53 -23.60 8.37
C ASP A 254 -1.67 -22.98 7.55
N LEU A 255 -1.83 -23.50 6.33
CA LEU A 255 -2.83 -23.02 5.36
C LEU A 255 -4.27 -23.16 5.86
N ASP A 256 -4.56 -24.01 6.86
CA ASP A 256 -5.92 -24.15 7.38
C ASP A 256 -6.31 -23.01 8.33
N ARG A 257 -5.33 -22.26 8.84
CA ARG A 257 -5.55 -21.03 9.62
C ARG A 257 -5.87 -19.81 8.75
N ILE A 258 -5.59 -19.89 7.45
CA ILE A 258 -5.88 -18.82 6.50
C ILE A 258 -7.38 -18.84 6.22
N LYS A 259 -8.08 -17.92 6.89
CA LYS A 259 -9.54 -17.73 6.79
C LYS A 259 -9.84 -16.25 6.56
N VAL A 260 -10.87 -16.00 5.74
CA VAL A 260 -11.40 -14.66 5.49
C VAL A 260 -12.35 -14.27 6.62
N ARG A 261 -12.04 -13.14 7.27
CA ARG A 261 -12.87 -12.51 8.29
C ARG A 261 -13.93 -11.64 7.60
N LYS A 262 -15.12 -12.22 7.35
CA LYS A 262 -16.20 -11.57 6.58
C LYS A 262 -16.66 -10.22 7.14
N GLU A 263 -16.65 -10.05 8.46
CA GLU A 263 -17.00 -8.75 9.06
C GLU A 263 -16.02 -7.64 8.67
N PHE A 264 -14.71 -7.95 8.55
CA PHE A 264 -13.73 -6.97 8.09
C PHE A 264 -13.95 -6.61 6.61
N LEU A 265 -14.30 -7.60 5.78
CA LEU A 265 -14.68 -7.36 4.38
C LEU A 265 -15.88 -6.40 4.27
N LYS A 266 -16.91 -6.57 5.11
CA LYS A 266 -18.07 -5.66 5.18
C LYS A 266 -17.66 -4.25 5.59
N GLU A 267 -16.85 -4.12 6.64
CA GLU A 267 -16.41 -2.81 7.14
C GLU A 267 -15.49 -2.07 6.16
N ILE A 268 -14.64 -2.77 5.40
CA ILE A 268 -13.85 -2.17 4.33
C ILE A 268 -14.77 -1.59 3.25
N TYR A 269 -15.78 -2.36 2.82
CA TYR A 269 -16.75 -1.88 1.84
C TYR A 269 -17.51 -0.66 2.38
N ALA A 270 -18.07 -0.76 3.58
CA ALA A 270 -18.86 0.30 4.21
C ALA A 270 -18.04 1.58 4.38
N GLY A 271 -16.83 1.47 4.94
CA GLY A 271 -15.93 2.60 5.15
C GLY A 271 -15.55 3.27 3.83
N TYR A 272 -15.09 2.50 2.84
CA TYR A 272 -14.69 3.07 1.55
C TYR A 272 -15.87 3.70 0.80
N MET A 273 -17.03 3.03 0.75
CA MET A 273 -18.21 3.53 0.04
C MET A 273 -18.86 4.73 0.73
N SER A 274 -18.71 4.89 2.04
CA SER A 274 -19.16 6.10 2.75
C SER A 274 -18.51 7.38 2.19
N GLU A 275 -17.32 7.26 1.61
CA GLU A 275 -16.57 8.38 1.03
C GLU A 275 -16.61 8.36 -0.50
N MET A 276 -16.42 7.21 -1.14
CA MET A 276 -16.26 7.11 -2.58
C MET A 276 -17.52 6.65 -3.32
N GLY A 277 -18.59 6.25 -2.62
CA GLY A 277 -19.81 5.72 -3.22
C GLY A 277 -20.46 6.66 -4.25
N ASP A 278 -20.48 7.97 -3.97
CA ASP A 278 -21.02 8.97 -4.91
C ASP A 278 -20.03 9.40 -6.00
N ILE A 279 -18.76 8.98 -5.89
CA ILE A 279 -17.67 9.36 -6.80
C ILE A 279 -17.37 8.26 -7.82
N LEU A 280 -17.55 7.00 -7.42
CA LEU A 280 -17.34 5.85 -8.28
C LEU A 280 -18.46 5.72 -9.31
N HIS A 281 -18.07 5.36 -10.53
CA HIS A 281 -19.01 4.93 -11.55
C HIS A 281 -19.63 3.57 -11.18
N GLU A 282 -20.84 3.27 -11.66
CA GLU A 282 -21.52 2.01 -11.35
C GLU A 282 -20.69 0.77 -11.73
N GLU A 283 -20.06 0.77 -12.91
CA GLU A 283 -19.14 -0.32 -13.31
C GLU A 283 -17.92 -0.43 -12.38
N GLU A 284 -17.46 0.69 -11.79
CA GLU A 284 -16.40 0.62 -10.78
C GLU A 284 -16.94 -0.06 -9.52
N LYS A 285 -18.16 0.27 -9.06
CA LYS A 285 -18.79 -0.35 -7.88
C LYS A 285 -18.99 -1.86 -8.07
N GLU A 286 -19.41 -2.28 -9.26
CA GLU A 286 -19.57 -3.69 -9.62
C GLU A 286 -18.25 -4.48 -9.51
N GLN A 287 -17.11 -3.84 -9.78
CA GLN A 287 -15.78 -4.45 -9.68
C GLN A 287 -15.10 -4.29 -8.32
N PHE A 288 -15.83 -3.81 -7.30
CA PHE A 288 -15.22 -3.56 -5.99
C PHE A 288 -14.58 -4.82 -5.39
N LEU A 289 -15.28 -5.96 -5.42
CA LEU A 289 -14.75 -7.23 -4.90
C LEU A 289 -13.63 -7.80 -5.78
N TYR A 290 -13.70 -7.58 -7.09
CA TYR A 290 -12.63 -7.98 -8.00
C TYR A 290 -11.28 -7.33 -7.61
N SER A 291 -11.29 -6.12 -7.03
CA SER A 291 -10.08 -5.48 -6.50
C SER A 291 -9.29 -6.38 -5.55
N GLY A 292 -10.00 -7.11 -4.67
CA GLY A 292 -9.37 -8.06 -3.73
C GLY A 292 -8.77 -9.26 -4.43
N GLU A 293 -9.51 -9.87 -5.37
CA GLU A 293 -9.00 -10.99 -6.19
C GLU A 293 -7.74 -10.59 -6.94
N MET A 294 -7.79 -9.43 -7.61
CA MET A 294 -6.68 -8.87 -8.39
C MET A 294 -5.43 -8.70 -7.53
N MET A 295 -5.54 -8.10 -6.34
CA MET A 295 -4.37 -7.82 -5.51
C MET A 295 -3.79 -9.06 -4.83
N ILE A 296 -4.65 -9.93 -4.29
CA ILE A 296 -4.21 -11.18 -3.65
C ILE A 296 -3.51 -12.07 -4.69
N TYR A 297 -4.10 -12.21 -5.88
CA TYR A 297 -3.52 -12.96 -6.99
C TYR A 297 -2.20 -12.35 -7.47
N MET A 298 -2.15 -11.02 -7.62
CA MET A 298 -0.91 -10.32 -7.98
C MET A 298 0.23 -10.61 -6.99
N GLN A 299 -0.06 -10.57 -5.69
CA GLN A 299 0.94 -10.84 -4.66
C GLN A 299 1.37 -12.31 -4.67
N ALA A 300 0.43 -13.25 -4.86
CA ALA A 300 0.75 -14.67 -5.02
C ALA A 300 1.71 -14.91 -6.20
N LEU A 301 1.44 -14.28 -7.36
CA LEU A 301 2.31 -14.32 -8.53
C LEU A 301 3.69 -13.74 -8.24
N ARG A 302 3.78 -12.61 -7.54
CA ARG A 302 5.07 -11.96 -7.20
C ARG A 302 5.93 -12.88 -6.35
N PHE A 303 5.37 -13.51 -5.32
CA PHE A 303 6.11 -14.46 -4.48
C PHE A 303 6.51 -15.73 -5.25
N LEU A 304 5.60 -16.29 -6.04
CA LEU A 304 5.90 -17.48 -6.84
C LEU A 304 7.01 -17.19 -7.87
N THR A 305 6.91 -16.06 -8.56
CA THR A 305 7.92 -15.58 -9.51
C THR A 305 9.28 -15.44 -8.83
N ASP A 306 9.32 -14.83 -7.64
CA ASP A 306 10.58 -14.65 -6.93
C ASP A 306 11.19 -15.99 -6.51
N PHE A 307 10.39 -16.95 -6.02
CA PHE A 307 10.87 -18.29 -5.70
C PHE A 307 11.48 -19.01 -6.93
N LEU A 308 10.82 -18.91 -8.09
CA LEU A 308 11.28 -19.47 -9.35
C LEU A 308 12.59 -18.81 -9.83
N ASN A 309 12.76 -17.51 -9.52
CA ASN A 309 13.97 -16.73 -9.80
C ASN A 309 15.04 -16.81 -8.71
N ASN A 310 14.93 -17.74 -7.75
CA ASN A 310 15.87 -17.91 -6.64
C ASN A 310 15.90 -16.76 -5.62
N ASP A 311 14.72 -16.22 -5.30
CA ASP A 311 14.46 -15.32 -4.17
C ASP A 311 15.26 -14.00 -4.22
N THR A 312 15.44 -13.46 -5.43
CA THR A 312 16.27 -12.27 -5.70
C THR A 312 15.65 -10.93 -5.30
N TYR A 313 14.32 -10.86 -5.18
CA TYR A 313 13.59 -9.61 -4.94
C TYR A 313 13.20 -9.42 -3.47
N TYR A 314 12.47 -10.36 -2.88
CA TYR A 314 12.02 -10.28 -1.48
C TYR A 314 13.05 -10.83 -0.49
N GLY A 315 14.05 -11.57 -0.99
CA GLY A 315 14.92 -12.39 -0.17
C GLY A 315 14.19 -13.59 0.45
N ALA A 316 14.95 -14.49 1.08
CA ALA A 316 14.43 -15.65 1.77
C ALA A 316 15.12 -15.84 3.12
N ARG A 317 14.34 -16.17 4.17
CA ARG A 317 14.87 -16.49 5.50
C ARG A 317 15.24 -17.96 5.62
N TYR A 318 14.65 -18.81 4.77
CA TYR A 318 14.86 -20.24 4.70
C TYR A 318 14.51 -20.73 3.29
N GLU A 319 14.92 -21.94 2.94
CA GLU A 319 14.63 -22.53 1.63
C GLU A 319 13.11 -22.69 1.42
N GLY A 320 12.61 -22.20 0.29
CA GLY A 320 11.17 -22.27 -0.02
C GLY A 320 10.31 -21.19 0.63
N HIS A 321 10.91 -20.19 1.28
CA HIS A 321 10.18 -19.13 1.98
C HIS A 321 9.14 -18.43 1.08
N ASN A 322 9.53 -17.93 -0.11
CA ASN A 322 8.57 -17.27 -1.00
C ASN A 322 7.57 -18.24 -1.63
N LEU A 323 7.91 -19.52 -1.77
CA LEU A 323 6.91 -20.53 -2.18
C LEU A 323 5.83 -20.71 -1.10
N THR A 324 6.21 -20.72 0.18
CA THR A 324 5.25 -20.74 1.30
C THR A 324 4.35 -19.51 1.29
N ARG A 325 4.91 -18.31 1.09
CA ARG A 325 4.12 -17.07 0.96
C ARG A 325 3.18 -17.11 -0.26
N ALA A 326 3.65 -17.63 -1.40
CA ALA A 326 2.80 -17.81 -2.58
C ALA A 326 1.60 -18.73 -2.29
N ARG A 327 1.85 -19.89 -1.66
CA ARG A 327 0.79 -20.83 -1.24
C ARG A 327 -0.18 -20.21 -0.25
N ASN A 328 0.32 -19.40 0.68
CA ASN A 328 -0.50 -18.64 1.62
C ASN A 328 -1.47 -17.72 0.86
N GLN A 329 -0.95 -16.93 -0.08
CA GLN A 329 -1.78 -16.00 -0.87
C GLN A 329 -2.76 -16.73 -1.80
N PHE A 330 -2.38 -17.85 -2.42
CA PHE A 330 -3.33 -18.66 -3.20
C PHE A 330 -4.42 -19.29 -2.32
N ARG A 331 -4.09 -19.71 -1.10
CA ARG A 331 -5.11 -20.16 -0.13
C ARG A 331 -6.05 -19.02 0.24
N LEU A 332 -5.52 -17.83 0.51
CA LEU A 332 -6.33 -16.64 0.78
C LEU A 332 -7.25 -16.30 -0.39
N LEU A 333 -6.75 -16.36 -1.63
CA LEU A 333 -7.54 -16.13 -2.85
C LEU A 333 -8.73 -17.08 -2.93
N LYS A 334 -8.50 -18.39 -2.69
CA LYS A 334 -9.56 -19.40 -2.69
C LYS A 334 -10.62 -19.14 -1.62
N GLU A 335 -10.19 -18.80 -0.41
CA GLU A 335 -11.11 -18.46 0.69
C GLU A 335 -11.86 -17.15 0.40
N TYR A 336 -11.21 -16.18 -0.26
CA TYR A 336 -11.82 -14.93 -0.71
C TYR A 336 -12.92 -15.18 -1.72
N GLN A 337 -12.62 -15.89 -2.81
CA GLN A 337 -13.58 -16.27 -3.84
C GLN A 337 -14.77 -17.04 -3.25
N ALA A 338 -14.52 -17.98 -2.32
CA ALA A 338 -15.58 -18.70 -1.64
C ALA A 338 -16.44 -17.79 -0.74
N ALA A 339 -15.84 -16.80 -0.09
CA ALA A 339 -16.55 -15.83 0.72
C ALA A 339 -17.39 -14.88 -0.13
N THR A 340 -16.90 -14.45 -1.29
CA THR A 340 -17.55 -13.45 -2.18
C THR A 340 -18.54 -14.05 -3.19
N HIS A 341 -18.48 -15.35 -3.47
CA HIS A 341 -19.35 -16.02 -4.44
C HIS A 341 -20.86 -15.85 -4.15
N ASN A 342 -21.24 -15.71 -2.88
CA ASN A 342 -22.62 -15.41 -2.47
C ASN A 342 -22.76 -13.92 -2.11
N LEU A 343 -22.78 -13.04 -3.11
CA LEU A 343 -22.94 -11.57 -2.97
C LEU A 343 -24.07 -11.11 -2.03
N ASP A 344 -25.05 -11.98 -1.78
CA ASP A 344 -26.19 -11.77 -0.89
C ASP A 344 -25.83 -11.25 0.52
N PHE A 345 -24.63 -11.53 1.05
CA PHE A 345 -24.26 -11.04 2.40
C PHE A 345 -23.75 -9.59 2.43
N LEU A 346 -23.30 -9.03 1.31
CA LEU A 346 -22.85 -7.64 1.22
C LEU A 346 -24.02 -6.71 0.90
N VAL A 347 -24.86 -7.10 -0.07
CA VAL A 347 -25.93 -6.22 -0.57
C VAL A 347 -27.14 -6.15 0.38
N LYS A 348 -27.47 -7.22 1.13
CA LYS A 348 -28.64 -7.22 2.02
C LYS A 348 -28.45 -6.47 3.34
N ASP A 349 -27.21 -6.35 3.84
CA ASP A 349 -26.91 -5.69 5.12
C ASP A 349 -26.43 -4.23 4.98
N LEU A 350 -26.05 -3.80 3.77
CA LEU A 350 -25.58 -2.43 3.48
C LEU A 350 -26.63 -1.56 2.79
N ALA A 351 -27.79 -2.13 2.46
CA ALA A 351 -29.00 -1.36 2.15
C ALA A 351 -29.64 -0.88 3.47
N LEU A 352 -29.00 0.08 4.13
CA LEU A 352 -29.58 0.90 5.20
C LEU A 352 -29.59 2.37 4.80
#